data_AF-A0A6V8PEP4-F1
#
_entry.id   AF-A0A6V8PEP4-F1
#
_cell.length_a   1.000
_cell.length_b   1.000
_cell.length_c   1.000
_cell.angle_alpha   90.00
_cell.angle_beta   90.00
_cell.angle_gamma   90.00
#
_symmetry.space_group_name_H-M   'P 1'
#
loop_
_entity.id
_entity.type
_entity.pdbx_description
1 polymer ?
#
loop_
_entity_poly.entity_id
_entity_poly.type
_entity_poly.pdbx_seq_one_letter_code
_entity_poly.pdbx_strand_id
1 'polypeptide(L)' 'MNYDPDGDVLYIVAQKGEEEEFVEIAPGVNGELDAEGKVVGVEILNASRFLSSLINPLHQKQIQLQS' A
#
# COMPACT_ATOMS: atom_id res chain seq x y z
N MET A 1 -3.75 -2.46 -6.10
CA MET A 1 -3.22 -2.83 -4.78
C MET A 1 -2.05 -3.77 -4.99
N ASN A 2 -0.95 -3.53 -4.28
CA ASN A 2 0.27 -4.32 -4.35
C ASN A 2 0.79 -4.51 -2.93
N TYR A 3 0.96 -5.75 -2.50
CA TYR A 3 1.62 -6.06 -1.24
C TYR A 3 3.09 -6.39 -1.51
N ASP A 4 3.99 -5.72 -0.79
CA ASP A 4 5.40 -6.03 -0.70
C ASP A 4 5.64 -6.92 0.54
N PRO A 5 5.93 -8.22 0.34
CA PRO A 5 6.17 -9.14 1.45
C PRO A 5 7.49 -8.89 2.19
N ASP A 6 8.49 -8.29 1.54
CA ASP A 6 9.81 -8.09 2.15
C ASP A 6 9.77 -6.91 3.12
N GLY A 7 9.04 -5.84 2.76
CA GLY A 7 8.79 -4.69 3.62
C GLY A 7 7.59 -4.83 4.57
N ASP A 8 6.73 -5.84 4.38
CA ASP A 8 5.40 -5.93 5.01
C ASP A 8 4.56 -4.65 4.79
N VAL A 9 4.50 -4.20 3.53
CA VAL A 9 3.83 -2.95 3.13
C VAL A 9 2.73 -3.22 2.10
N LEU A 10 1.53 -2.69 2.32
CA LEU A 10 0.45 -2.71 1.33
C LEU A 10 0.27 -1.33 0.70
N TYR A 11 0.43 -1.27 -0.61
CA TYR A 11 0.19 -0.09 -1.45
C TYR A 11 -1.19 -0.16 -2.11
N ILE A 12 -2.00 0.88 -1.93
CA ILE A 12 -3.32 1.04 -2.55
C ILE A 12 -3.30 2.30 -3.42
N VAL A 13 -3.22 2.12 -4.73
CA VAL A 13 -3.26 3.22 -5.71
C VAL A 13 -4.69 3.76 -5.85
N ALA A 14 -4.89 5.04 -5.57
CA ALA A 14 -6.17 5.73 -5.74
C ALA A 14 -6.30 6.34 -7.15
N GLN A 15 -5.23 6.99 -7.63
CA GLN A 15 -5.13 7.56 -8.97
C GLN A 15 -3.71 7.39 -9.50
N LYS A 16 -3.55 7.46 -10.83
CA LYS A 16 -2.21 7.51 -11.42
C LYS A 16 -1.58 8.88 -11.15
N GLY A 17 -0.34 8.89 -10.68
CA GLY A 17 0.43 10.08 -10.37
C GLY A 17 1.74 9.69 -9.71
N GLU A 18 2.66 10.64 -9.59
CA GLU A 18 3.86 10.49 -8.79
C GLU A 18 3.57 10.97 -7.36
N GLU A 19 4.07 10.22 -6.38
CA GLU A 19 4.10 10.63 -4.99
C GLU A 19 5.20 11.68 -4.80
N GLU A 20 4.87 12.77 -4.11
CA GLU A 20 5.82 13.82 -3.73
C GLU A 20 5.97 13.92 -2.21
N GLU A 21 4.89 13.68 -1.46
CA GLU A 21 4.90 13.68 0.00
C GLU A 21 3.86 12.72 0.57
N PHE A 22 3.92 12.49 1.89
CA PHE A 22 2.92 11.71 2.60
C PHE A 22 2.52 12.37 3.92
N VAL A 23 1.30 12.05 4.37
CA VAL A 23 0.80 12.37 5.70
C VAL A 23 0.43 11.08 6.42
N GLU A 24 0.95 10.89 7.64
CA GLU A 24 0.52 9.80 8.50
C GLU A 24 -0.87 10.12 9.09
N ILE A 25 -1.89 9.37 8.66
CA ILE A 25 -3.28 9.55 9.05
C ILE A 25 -3.56 8.83 10.38
N ALA A 26 -2.93 7.68 10.56
CA ALA A 26 -2.94 6.87 11.77
C ALA A 26 -1.61 6.11 11.86
N PRO A 27 -1.21 5.58 13.03
CA PRO A 27 0.06 4.87 13.17
C PRO A 27 0.24 3.77 12.12
N GLY A 28 1.23 3.97 11.23
CA GLY A 28 1.54 3.05 10.13
C GLY A 28 0.57 3.11 8.94
N VAL A 29 -0.26 4.14 8.82
CA VAL A 29 -1.16 4.38 7.67
C VAL A 29 -0.89 5.77 7.11
N ASN A 30 -0.29 5.80 5.91
CA ASN A 30 0.07 7.03 5.22
C ASN A 30 -0.88 7.29 4.05
N GLY A 31 -1.31 8.54 3.90
CA GLY A 31 -1.88 9.04 2.65
C GLY A 31 -0.78 9.63 1.80
N GLU A 32 -0.59 9.10 0.59
CA GLU A 32 0.40 9.58 -0.38
C GLU A 32 -0.23 10.70 -1.23
N LEU A 33 0.48 11.82 -1.37
CA LEU A 33 0.02 13.03 -2.04
C LEU A 33 0.92 13.37 -3.23
N ASP A 34 0.32 13.92 -4.30
CA ASP A 34 1.06 14.55 -5.39
C ASP A 34 1.49 15.99 -5.04
N ALA A 35 2.23 16.63 -5.95
CA ALA A 35 2.68 18.03 -5.82
C ALA A 35 1.55 19.06 -5.62
N GLU A 36 0.30 18.71 -5.96
CA GLU A 36 -0.88 19.56 -5.77
C GLU A 36 -1.62 19.24 -4.45
N GLY A 37 -1.11 18.31 -3.65
CA GLY A 37 -1.73 17.85 -2.41
C GLY A 37 -2.93 16.92 -2.62
N LYS A 38 -3.10 16.32 -3.81
CA LYS A 38 -4.18 15.35 -4.07
C LYS A 38 -3.71 13.95 -3.72
N VAL A 39 -4.62 13.15 -3.17
CA VAL A 39 -4.31 11.76 -2.78
C VAL A 39 -4.08 10.92 -4.03
N VAL A 40 -2.88 10.35 -4.15
CA VAL A 40 -2.51 9.39 -5.20
C VAL A 40 -2.54 7.94 -4.71
N GLY A 41 -2.33 7.72 -3.42
CA GLY A 41 -2.27 6.39 -2.84
C GLY A 41 -2.45 6.35 -1.33
N VAL A 42 -2.45 5.13 -0.81
CA VAL A 42 -2.39 4.82 0.61
C VAL A 42 -1.33 3.74 0.83
N GLU A 43 -0.43 3.99 1.77
CA GLU A 43 0.57 3.04 2.23
C GLU A 43 0.19 2.54 3.63
N ILE A 44 0.17 1.21 3.82
CA ILE A 44 -0.06 0.60 5.13
C ILE A 44 1.18 -0.21 5.50
N LEU A 45 1.86 0.23 6.54
CA LEU A 45 3.04 -0.44 7.10
C LEU A 45 2.63 -1.56 8.07
N ASN A 46 3.45 -2.60 8.15
CA ASN A 46 3.16 -3.81 8.91
C ASN A 46 1.77 -4.40 8.57
N ALA A 47 1.41 -4.38 7.28
CA ALA A 47 0.06 -4.67 6.83
C ALA A 47 -0.43 -6.06 7.27
N SER A 48 0.48 -7.04 7.35
CA SER A 48 0.19 -8.39 7.83
C SER A 48 -0.38 -8.41 9.25
N ARG A 49 -0.01 -7.46 10.12
CA ARG A 49 -0.49 -7.39 11.51
C ARG A 49 -1.94 -6.96 11.61
N PHE A 50 -2.38 -6.10 10.70
CA PHE A 50 -3.73 -5.52 10.71
C PHE A 50 -4.69 -6.28 9.80
N LEU A 51 -4.17 -6.83 8.69
CA LEU A 51 -4.94 -7.36 7.58
C LEU A 51 -4.54 -8.80 7.20
N SER A 52 -3.98 -9.59 8.13
CA SER A 52 -3.48 -10.96 7.89
C SER A 52 -4.41 -11.86 7.05
N SER A 53 -5.72 -11.78 7.29
CA SER A 53 -6.73 -12.54 6.54
C SER A 53 -6.86 -12.14 5.07
N LEU A 54 -6.46 -10.92 4.72
CA LEU A 54 -6.45 -10.38 3.36
C LEU A 54 -5.07 -10.49 2.70
N ILE A 55 -4.00 -10.27 3.46
CA ILE A 55 -2.61 -10.22 2.96
C ILE A 55 -2.15 -11.58 2.41
N ASN A 56 -2.39 -12.66 3.14
CA ASN A 56 -1.97 -14.00 2.72
C ASN A 56 -2.54 -14.43 1.35
N PRO A 57 -3.87 -14.34 1.10
CA PRO A 57 -4.41 -14.67 -0.21
C PRO A 57 -4.01 -13.66 -1.31
N LEU A 58 -3.81 -12.39 -0.98
CA LEU A 58 -3.30 -11.39 -1.92
C LEU A 58 -1.90 -11.74 -2.42
N HIS A 59 -0.99 -12.06 -1.50
CA HIS A 59 0.39 -12.42 -1.81
C HIS A 59 0.47 -13.69 -2.69
N GLN A 60 -0.30 -14.72 -2.35
CA GLN A 60 -0.38 -15.95 -3.17
C GLN A 60 -0.85 -15.67 -4.60
N LYS A 61 -1.85 -14.79 -4.74
CA LYS A 61 -2.36 -14.38 -6.05
C LYS A 61 -1.33 -13.59 -6.85
N GLN A 62 -0.54 -12.72 -6.20
CA GLN A 62 0.56 -12.00 -6.87
C GLN A 62 1.62 -12.97 -7.41
N ILE A 63 2.03 -13.98 -6.63
CA ILE A 63 2.97 -15.02 -7.07
C ILE A 63 2.44 -15.75 -8.30
N GLN A 64 1.16 -16.16 -8.29
CA GLN A 64 0.56 -16.89 -9.41
C GLN A 64 0.49 -16.07 -10.71
N LEU A 65 0.39 -14.74 -10.63
CA LEU A 65 0.36 -13.87 -11.82
C LEU A 65 1.76 -13.64 -12.41
N GLN A 66 2.83 -13.97 -11.70
CA GLN A 66 4.22 -13.77 -12.11
C GLN A 66 4.87 -15.05 -12.67
N SER A 67 4.16 -16.19 -12.61
CA SER A 67 4.57 -17.51 -13.11
C SER A 67 3.88 -17.88 -14.42
#